data_AF-A0A517YJM8-F1
#
_entry.id   AF-A0A517YJM8-F1
#
_cell.length_a   1.000
_cell.length_b   1.000
_cell.length_c   1.000
_cell.angle_alpha   90.00
_cell.angle_beta   90.00
_cell.angle_gamma   90.00
#
_symmetry.space_group_name_H-M   'P 1'
#
loop_
_entity.id
_entity.type
_entity.pdbx_description
1 polymer ?
#
loop_
_entity_poly.entity_id
_entity_poly.type
_entity_poly.pdbx_seq_one_letter_code
_entity_poly.pdbx_strand_id
1 'polypeptide(L)'
;MDESLYDEFEIGRSDAVWVPFDEDCRTFLRTAVAEGFRPGTSKNGNLVTADAPSGRIIDLIWRGPKNGWEVVPGNLEGDCRLGTYYELPDHACICIRPPFRNGGYFALEWLRGRELTSLLTEYEFVGGYPPGIVCRQIQSASD
;
A
#
# COMPACT_ATOMS: atom_id res chain seq x y z
N MET A 1 9.65 -24.14 7.07
CA MET A 1 9.86 -22.69 7.13
C MET A 1 9.81 -22.32 8.60
N ASP A 2 10.81 -21.59 9.07
CA ASP A 2 10.92 -21.14 10.45
C ASP A 2 9.92 -19.99 10.68
N GLU A 3 8.97 -20.17 11.60
CA GLU A 3 7.94 -19.16 11.87
C GLU A 3 8.49 -17.97 12.67
N SER A 4 9.71 -18.05 13.22
CA SER A 4 10.33 -16.98 14.01
C SER A 4 10.74 -15.75 13.20
N LEU A 5 10.89 -15.86 11.88
CA LEU A 5 11.07 -14.69 10.98
C LEU A 5 9.82 -13.81 10.90
N TYR A 6 8.63 -14.33 11.25
CA TYR A 6 7.39 -13.56 11.23
C TYR A 6 7.16 -12.75 12.50
N ASP A 7 7.84 -13.10 13.59
CA ASP A 7 7.87 -12.31 14.83
C ASP A 7 8.77 -11.07 14.70
N GLU A 8 9.65 -10.99 13.68
CA GLU A 8 10.45 -9.78 13.43
C GLU A 8 9.63 -8.61 12.87
N PHE A 9 8.45 -8.90 12.30
CA PHE A 9 7.50 -7.87 11.87
C PHE A 9 6.53 -7.53 13.00
N GLU A 10 7.06 -7.17 14.17
CA GLU A 10 6.27 -6.51 15.21
C GLU A 10 5.73 -5.20 14.61
N ILE A 11 4.49 -5.22 14.12
CA ILE A 11 3.69 -4.02 14.00
C ILE A 11 3.54 -3.56 15.45
N GLY A 12 4.40 -2.64 15.89
CA GLY A 12 4.57 -2.20 17.29
C GLY A 12 3.38 -1.48 17.90
N ARG A 13 2.18 -2.04 17.73
CA ARG A 13 0.92 -1.63 18.32
C ARG A 13 0.55 -2.70 19.33
N SER A 14 0.46 -2.31 20.60
CA SER A 14 -0.07 -3.16 21.66
C SER A 14 -1.40 -3.75 21.22
N ASP A 15 -1.69 -5.01 21.60
CA ASP A 15 -2.87 -5.84 21.28
C ASP A 15 -4.27 -5.21 21.44
N ALA A 16 -4.37 -3.93 21.76
CA ALA A 16 -5.58 -3.14 21.69
C ALA A 16 -6.02 -2.89 20.22
N VAL A 17 -6.72 -3.90 19.70
CA VAL A 17 -7.54 -3.90 18.47
C VAL A 17 -6.75 -4.11 17.17
N TRP A 18 -6.40 -5.37 16.96
CA TRP A 18 -6.17 -5.92 15.62
C TRP A 18 -7.38 -5.62 14.73
N VAL A 19 -7.17 -4.87 13.64
CA VAL A 19 -8.21 -4.59 12.64
C VAL A 19 -7.98 -5.45 11.40
N PRO A 20 -9.00 -5.68 10.55
CA PRO A 20 -8.83 -6.44 9.31
C PRO A 20 -7.68 -5.96 8.40
N PHE A 21 -7.26 -4.70 8.54
CA PHE A 21 -6.13 -4.13 7.79
C PHE A 21 -4.76 -4.62 8.28
N ASP A 22 -4.63 -5.05 9.55
CA ASP A 22 -3.40 -5.65 10.05
C ASP A 22 -3.20 -7.06 9.45
N GLU A 23 -4.29 -7.79 9.22
CA GLU A 23 -4.27 -9.09 8.55
C GLU A 23 -3.91 -8.98 7.06
N ASP A 24 -4.44 -7.97 6.37
CA ASP A 24 -4.05 -7.63 4.99
C ASP A 24 -2.53 -7.36 4.89
N CYS A 25 -2.01 -6.55 5.80
CA CYS A 25 -0.58 -6.24 5.87
C CYS A 25 0.28 -7.49 6.17
N ARG A 26 -0.15 -8.36 7.09
CA ARG A 26 0.58 -9.61 7.40
C ARG A 26 0.55 -10.58 6.24
N THR A 27 -0.57 -10.69 5.55
CA THR A 27 -0.71 -11.50 4.35
C THR A 27 0.27 -11.00 3.28
N PHE A 28 0.29 -9.69 3.04
CA PHE A 28 1.28 -9.05 2.17
C PHE A 28 2.72 -9.40 2.56
N LEU A 29 3.12 -9.16 3.81
CA LEU A 29 4.48 -9.42 4.28
C LEU A 29 4.90 -10.88 4.06
N ARG A 30 4.03 -11.83 4.43
CA ARG A 30 4.27 -13.27 4.25
C ARG A 30 4.42 -13.64 2.79
N THR A 31 3.50 -13.20 1.94
CA THR A 31 3.53 -13.50 0.51
C THR A 31 4.72 -12.83 -0.16
N ALA A 32 5.07 -11.61 0.22
CA ALA A 32 6.22 -10.89 -0.32
C ALA A 32 7.54 -11.62 -0.03
N VAL A 33 7.75 -12.08 1.21
CA VAL A 33 8.92 -12.92 1.55
C VAL A 33 8.92 -14.22 0.75
N ALA A 34 7.77 -14.91 0.66
CA ALA A 34 7.66 -16.17 -0.07
C ALA A 34 7.96 -16.02 -1.58
N GLU A 35 7.70 -14.85 -2.15
CA GLU A 35 7.96 -14.51 -3.55
C GLU A 35 9.37 -13.94 -3.80
N GLY A 36 10.19 -13.83 -2.75
CA GLY A 36 11.56 -13.32 -2.85
C GLY A 36 11.66 -11.79 -2.95
N PHE A 37 10.58 -11.07 -2.62
CA PHE A 37 10.64 -9.63 -2.39
C PHE A 37 11.27 -9.35 -1.02
N ARG A 38 11.69 -8.10 -0.79
CA ARG A 38 12.38 -7.67 0.43
C ARG A 38 11.52 -6.70 1.23
N PRO A 39 10.50 -7.18 1.97
CA PRO A 39 9.72 -6.31 2.83
C PRO A 39 10.50 -5.88 4.07
N GLY A 40 10.17 -4.70 4.59
CA GLY A 40 10.70 -4.15 5.83
C GLY A 40 9.65 -3.32 6.56
N THR A 41 9.80 -3.17 7.87
CA THR A 41 8.90 -2.36 8.69
C THR A 41 9.69 -1.27 9.40
N SER A 42 9.07 -0.10 9.52
CA SER A 42 9.57 0.97 10.39
C SER A 42 9.45 0.57 11.87
N LYS A 43 10.30 1.15 12.72
CA LYS A 43 10.32 0.88 14.17
C LYS A 43 8.99 1.13 14.89
N ASN A 44 8.11 1.96 14.33
CA ASN A 44 6.80 2.27 14.91
C ASN A 44 5.64 1.52 14.23
N GLY A 45 5.93 0.60 13.29
CA GLY A 45 4.94 -0.20 12.57
C GLY A 45 3.95 0.61 11.71
N ASN A 46 4.22 1.89 11.43
CA ASN A 46 3.31 2.74 10.65
C ASN A 46 3.70 2.87 9.18
N LEU A 47 4.87 2.35 8.82
CA LEU A 47 5.35 2.23 7.46
C LEU A 47 5.85 0.80 7.25
N VAL A 48 5.35 0.17 6.20
CA VAL A 48 5.89 -1.07 5.64
C VAL A 48 6.40 -0.76 4.24
N THR A 49 7.62 -1.16 3.94
CA THR A 49 8.23 -1.00 2.62
C THR A 49 8.44 -2.37 2.01
N ALA A 50 8.44 -2.49 0.69
CA ALA A 50 9.02 -3.67 0.04
C ALA A 50 9.56 -3.31 -1.33
N ASP A 51 10.61 -4.01 -1.76
CA ASP A 51 11.16 -3.89 -3.10
C ASP A 51 11.23 -5.26 -3.80
N ALA A 52 11.09 -5.21 -5.13
CA ALA A 52 11.23 -6.35 -6.02
C ALA A 52 12.54 -6.25 -6.82
N PRO A 53 13.11 -7.39 -7.28
CA PRO A 53 14.31 -7.39 -8.14
C PRO A 53 14.18 -6.56 -9.43
N SER A 54 12.97 -6.32 -9.90
CA SER A 54 12.66 -5.45 -11.04
C SER A 54 12.94 -3.96 -10.77
N GLY A 55 13.25 -3.57 -9.54
CA GLY A 55 13.42 -2.18 -9.12
C GLY A 55 12.11 -1.49 -8.73
N ARG A 56 10.98 -2.22 -8.71
CA ARG A 56 9.71 -1.71 -8.18
C ARG A 56 9.74 -1.69 -6.66
N ILE A 57 9.20 -0.61 -6.10
CA ILE A 57 9.13 -0.35 -4.66
C ILE A 57 7.67 -0.08 -4.29
N ILE A 58 7.26 -0.45 -3.10
CA ILE A 58 5.97 -0.08 -2.52
C ILE A 58 6.16 0.36 -1.07
N ASP A 59 5.53 1.48 -0.73
CA ASP A 59 5.33 1.89 0.65
C ASP A 59 3.85 1.75 1.03
N LEU A 60 3.60 1.06 2.14
CA LEU A 60 2.31 0.99 2.81
C LEU A 60 2.37 1.85 4.07
N ILE A 61 1.62 2.96 4.07
CA ILE A 61 1.60 3.92 5.17
C ILE A 61 0.30 3.76 5.94
N TRP A 62 0.39 3.52 7.24
CA TRP A 62 -0.80 3.44 8.09
C TRP A 62 -1.46 4.80 8.28
N ARG A 63 -2.74 4.89 7.91
CA ARG A 63 -3.56 6.11 8.00
C ARG A 63 -4.68 6.03 9.04
N GLY A 64 -4.57 5.07 9.96
CA GLY A 64 -5.51 4.89 11.05
C GLY A 64 -6.64 3.90 10.73
N PRO A 65 -7.40 3.46 11.74
CA PRO A 65 -8.43 2.42 11.60
C PRO A 65 -9.57 2.83 10.65
N LYS A 66 -9.75 4.13 10.41
CA LYS A 66 -10.73 4.63 9.45
C LYS A 66 -10.27 4.59 8.01
N ASN A 67 -8.98 4.48 7.71
CA ASN A 67 -8.45 4.58 6.35
C ASN A 67 -7.62 3.34 5.95
N GLY A 68 -7.09 2.58 6.91
CA GLY A 68 -6.23 1.43 6.64
C GLY A 68 -4.85 1.88 6.17
N TRP A 69 -4.30 1.17 5.19
CA TRP A 69 -3.01 1.43 4.57
C TRP A 69 -3.19 2.27 3.30
N GLU A 70 -2.46 3.38 3.20
CA GLU A 70 -2.21 4.06 1.93
C GLU A 70 -1.14 3.31 1.16
N VAL A 71 -1.36 3.14 -0.14
CA VAL A 71 -0.42 2.53 -1.08
C VAL A 71 0.34 3.62 -1.83
N VAL A 72 1.67 3.57 -1.80
CA VAL A 72 2.54 4.48 -2.54
C VAL A 72 3.47 3.62 -3.42
N PRO A 73 3.04 3.27 -4.64
CA PRO A 73 3.91 2.56 -5.57
C PRO A 73 5.06 3.48 -5.99
N GLY A 74 6.21 2.89 -6.32
CA GLY A 74 7.39 3.62 -6.76
C GLY A 74 8.38 2.71 -7.47
N ASN A 75 9.52 3.28 -7.85
CA ASN A 75 10.64 2.57 -8.46
C ASN A 75 11.97 3.25 -8.07
N LEU A 76 13.08 2.84 -8.69
CA LEU A 76 14.41 3.43 -8.46
C LEU A 76 14.52 4.93 -8.82
N GLU A 77 13.59 5.46 -9.62
CA GLU A 77 13.54 6.86 -10.02
C GLU A 77 12.71 7.72 -9.05
N GLY A 78 11.85 7.08 -8.24
CA GLY A 78 11.09 7.72 -7.17
C GLY A 78 9.68 7.17 -6.99
N ASP A 79 8.91 7.87 -6.17
CA ASP A 79 7.54 7.49 -5.83
C ASP A 79 6.54 7.90 -6.92
N CYS A 80 5.62 7.00 -7.25
CA CYS A 80 4.42 7.28 -8.02
C CYS A 80 3.32 7.79 -7.09
N ARG A 81 3.28 9.11 -6.88
CA ARG A 81 2.22 9.76 -6.08
C ARG A 81 0.86 9.64 -6.76
N LEU A 82 -0.03 8.84 -6.17
CA LEU A 82 -1.36 8.59 -6.74
C LEU A 82 -2.22 9.85 -6.85
N GLY A 83 -1.98 10.88 -6.03
CA GLY A 83 -2.74 12.14 -6.06
C GLY A 83 -2.85 12.74 -7.47
N THR A 84 -1.76 12.73 -8.24
CA THR A 84 -1.71 13.28 -9.60
C THR A 84 -2.68 12.58 -10.56
N TYR A 85 -2.88 11.26 -10.41
CA TYR A 85 -3.81 10.48 -11.24
C TYR A 85 -5.28 10.83 -11.00
N TYR A 86 -5.56 11.47 -9.86
CA TYR A 86 -6.90 11.86 -9.43
C TYR A 86 -7.14 13.37 -9.45
N GLU A 87 -6.23 14.14 -10.10
CA GLU A 87 -6.23 15.61 -10.10
C GLU A 87 -6.11 16.23 -8.69
N LEU A 88 -5.42 15.55 -7.79
CA LEU A 88 -5.19 15.98 -6.42
C LEU A 88 -3.74 16.47 -6.23
N PRO A 89 -3.47 17.29 -5.19
CA PRO A 89 -2.11 17.66 -4.86
C PRO A 89 -1.20 16.44 -4.66
N ASP A 90 0.09 16.60 -4.94
CA ASP A 90 1.13 15.57 -4.79
C ASP A 90 1.22 14.95 -3.37
N HIS A 91 0.92 15.76 -2.36
CA HIS A 91 0.86 15.39 -0.95
C HIS A 91 -0.50 14.84 -0.50
N ALA A 92 -1.47 14.73 -1.41
CA ALA A 92 -2.76 14.13 -1.09
C ALA A 92 -2.57 12.66 -0.75
N CYS A 93 -3.05 12.29 0.43
CA CYS A 93 -3.07 10.90 0.85
C CYS A 93 -4.14 10.15 0.06
N ILE A 94 -3.80 9.04 -0.61
CA ILE A 94 -4.75 8.26 -1.41
C ILE A 94 -4.86 6.84 -0.86
N CYS A 95 -5.99 6.53 -0.23
CA CYS A 95 -6.25 5.19 0.33
C CYS A 95 -7.28 4.44 -0.53
N ILE A 96 -7.22 3.11 -0.50
CA ILE A 96 -8.28 2.26 -1.07
C ILE A 96 -9.53 2.35 -0.17
N ARG A 97 -10.72 2.46 -0.77
CA ARG A 97 -12.01 2.59 -0.05
C ARG A 97 -12.55 1.25 0.47
N PRO A 98 -13.43 1.29 1.50
CA PRO A 98 -14.32 0.17 1.81
C PRO A 98 -15.19 -0.24 0.60
N PRO A 99 -15.68 -1.49 0.55
CA PRO A 99 -15.56 -2.53 1.57
C PRO A 99 -14.26 -3.35 1.51
N PHE A 100 -13.47 -3.24 0.44
CA PHE A 100 -12.27 -4.04 0.23
C PHE A 100 -11.01 -3.17 0.28
N ARG A 101 -10.70 -2.61 1.46
CA ARG A 101 -9.42 -1.92 1.69
C ARG A 101 -8.30 -2.97 1.68
N ASN A 102 -7.76 -3.20 0.49
CA ASN A 102 -6.88 -4.32 0.16
C ASN A 102 -5.53 -3.79 -0.33
N GLY A 103 -4.87 -3.01 0.54
CA GLY A 103 -3.60 -2.36 0.23
C GLY A 103 -2.48 -3.38 0.07
N GLY A 104 -2.53 -4.47 0.83
CA GLY A 104 -1.59 -5.57 0.74
C GLY A 104 -1.64 -6.28 -0.61
N TYR A 105 -2.83 -6.60 -1.13
CA TYR A 105 -2.93 -7.20 -2.46
C TYR A 105 -2.49 -6.23 -3.56
N PHE A 106 -2.90 -4.95 -3.50
CA PHE A 106 -2.43 -3.94 -4.45
C PHE A 106 -0.90 -3.89 -4.50
N ALA A 107 -0.26 -3.91 -3.32
CA ALA A 107 1.18 -3.92 -3.17
C ALA A 107 1.82 -5.17 -3.82
N LEU A 108 1.25 -6.36 -3.60
CA LEU A 108 1.75 -7.59 -4.23
C LEU A 108 1.69 -7.51 -5.75
N GLU A 109 0.54 -7.15 -6.31
CA GLU A 109 0.38 -7.09 -7.76
C GLU A 109 1.31 -6.05 -8.41
N TRP A 110 1.52 -4.91 -7.73
CA TRP A 110 2.50 -3.93 -8.15
C TRP A 110 3.92 -4.51 -8.19
N LEU A 111 4.36 -5.16 -7.11
CA LEU A 111 5.69 -5.79 -7.03
C LEU A 111 5.88 -6.90 -8.08
N ARG A 112 4.81 -7.64 -8.39
CA ARG A 112 4.77 -8.70 -9.42
C ARG A 112 4.88 -8.17 -10.86
N GLY A 113 4.88 -6.86 -11.07
CA GLY A 113 5.07 -6.27 -12.40
C GLY A 113 3.78 -5.81 -13.07
N ARG A 114 2.63 -5.83 -12.38
CA ARG A 114 1.38 -5.36 -12.96
C ARG A 114 1.37 -3.86 -13.17
N GLU A 115 0.89 -3.40 -14.33
CA GLU A 115 0.85 -1.97 -14.67
C GLU A 115 -0.05 -1.17 -13.72
N LEU A 116 0.41 0.03 -13.34
CA LEU A 116 -0.30 0.87 -12.37
C LEU A 116 -1.70 1.23 -12.88
N THR A 117 -1.83 1.59 -14.17
CA THR A 117 -3.13 1.90 -14.79
C THR A 117 -4.13 0.75 -14.68
N SER A 118 -3.68 -0.50 -14.84
CA SER A 118 -4.53 -1.68 -14.65
C SER A 118 -4.98 -1.81 -13.20
N LEU A 119 -4.07 -1.66 -12.25
CA LEU A 119 -4.40 -1.70 -10.82
C LEU A 119 -5.40 -0.62 -10.42
N LEU A 120 -5.22 0.61 -10.91
CA LEU A 120 -6.11 1.72 -10.56
C LEU A 120 -7.56 1.44 -10.96
N THR A 121 -7.83 0.64 -12.00
CA THR A 121 -9.20 0.28 -12.39
C THR A 121 -9.91 -0.74 -11.49
N GLU A 122 -9.17 -1.48 -10.66
CA GLU A 122 -9.74 -2.52 -9.79
C GLU A 122 -10.16 -1.99 -8.41
N TYR A 123 -9.68 -0.81 -8.04
CA TYR A 123 -9.91 -0.23 -6.72
C TYR A 123 -10.60 1.11 -6.83
N GLU A 124 -11.50 1.35 -5.88
CA GLU A 124 -11.97 2.70 -5.61
C GLU A 124 -11.02 3.35 -4.60
N PHE A 125 -10.56 4.56 -4.89
CA PHE A 125 -9.68 5.32 -4.00
C PHE A 125 -10.40 6.52 -3.37
N VAL A 126 -9.96 6.93 -2.18
CA VAL A 126 -10.37 8.17 -1.49
C VAL A 126 -9.15 9.06 -1.30
N GLY A 127 -9.34 10.36 -1.52
CA GLY A 127 -8.48 11.40 -0.98
C GLY A 127 -8.70 11.53 0.53
N GLY A 128 -7.64 11.29 1.30
CA GLY A 128 -7.64 11.31 2.76
C GLY A 128 -7.23 12.65 3.37
N TYR A 129 -6.62 13.57 2.62
CA TYR A 129 -6.26 14.90 3.12
C TYR A 129 -6.09 15.94 2.00
N PRO A 130 -6.70 17.14 2.12
CA PRO A 130 -7.69 17.51 3.13
C PRO A 130 -8.97 16.65 3.07
N PRO A 131 -9.67 16.45 4.20
CA PRO A 131 -10.88 15.63 4.24
C PRO A 131 -11.99 16.22 3.35
N GLY A 132 -12.76 15.34 2.69
CA GLY A 132 -13.89 15.74 1.83
C GLY A 132 -13.59 15.79 0.32
N ILE A 133 -12.40 15.36 -0.10
CA ILE A 133 -12.04 15.28 -1.50
C ILE A 133 -12.67 14.03 -2.15
N VAL A 134 -13.49 14.26 -3.18
CA VAL A 134 -13.98 13.21 -4.06
C VAL A 134 -12.95 13.03 -5.18
N CYS A 135 -12.32 11.86 -5.24
CA CYS A 135 -11.46 11.48 -6.35
C CYS A 135 -12.27 11.54 -7.66
N ARG A 136 -11.77 12.29 -8.65
CA ARG A 136 -12.35 12.29 -10.00
C ARG A 136 -11.94 11.01 -10.74
N GLN A 137 -12.67 10.66 -11.80
CA GLN A 137 -12.35 9.47 -12.60
C GLN A 137 -10.89 9.50 -13.06
N ILE A 138 -10.24 8.33 -13.00
CA ILE A 138 -8.88 8.11 -13.49
C ILE A 138 -8.81 8.60 -14.93
N GLN A 139 -7.97 9.59 -15.21
CA GLN A 139 -7.62 9.89 -16.59
C GLN A 139 -6.91 8.64 -17.14
N SER A 140 -7.52 7.98 -18.11
CA SER A 140 -6.82 6.97 -18.90
C SER A 140 -5.55 7.65 -19.42
N ALA A 141 -4.38 7.12 -19.06
CA ALA A 141 -3.13 7.58 -19.64
C ALA A 141 -3.33 7.51 -21.16
N SER A 142 -3.42 8.68 -21.79
CA SER A 142 -3.50 8.75 -23.24
C SER A 142 -2.12 8.34 -23.76
N ASP A 143 -2.10 7.33 -24.63
CA ASP A 143 -0.90 6.79 -25.30
C ASP A 143 -0.01 7.90 -25.91
#